data_AF-A0A2T9Z0Y2-F1
#
_entry.id   AF-A0A2T9Z0Y2-F1
#
_cell.length_a   1.000
_cell.length_b   1.000
_cell.length_c   1.000
_cell.angle_alpha   90.00
_cell.angle_beta   90.00
_cell.angle_gamma   90.00
#
_symmetry.space_group_name_H-M   'P 1'
#
loop_
_entity.id
_entity.type
_entity.pdbx_description
1 polymer ?
#
loop_
_entity_poly.entity_id
_entity_poly.type
_entity_poly.pdbx_seq_one_letter_code
_entity_poly.pdbx_strand_id
1 'polypeptide(L)'
;MNETKNHIVTIRVIKNFEYRTVKNIVLRVNLDTLTIKDNAAFKPYRNVTYDTLKIHAHAFGTKTQNLIINFGEDGFLDNDELTLTEAGVLHETDISFFNIKAYKEYEKNPQMKW
;
A
#
# COMPACT_ATOMS: atom_id res chain seq x y z
N MET A 1 4.55 -19.54 -25.39
CA MET A 1 3.92 -19.82 -24.10
C MET A 1 4.21 -18.63 -23.21
N ASN A 2 3.20 -17.79 -22.92
CA ASN A 2 3.40 -16.71 -21.96
C ASN A 2 3.30 -17.33 -20.57
N GLU A 3 4.44 -17.53 -19.94
CA GLU A 3 4.51 -17.89 -18.52
C GLU A 3 3.71 -16.83 -17.74
N THR A 4 2.66 -17.26 -17.04
CA THR A 4 1.91 -16.34 -16.18
C THR A 4 2.79 -16.00 -15.00
N LYS A 5 3.49 -14.86 -15.07
CA LYS A 5 4.28 -14.35 -13.95
C LYS A 5 3.35 -14.08 -12.78
N ASN A 6 3.53 -14.86 -11.72
CA ASN A 6 2.79 -14.72 -10.49
C ASN A 6 3.69 -14.04 -9.46
N HIS A 7 3.35 -12.80 -9.12
CA HIS A 7 4.02 -12.06 -8.09
C HIS A 7 3.20 -12.11 -6.80
N ILE A 8 3.90 -12.00 -5.67
CA ILE A 8 3.30 -11.87 -4.36
C ILE A 8 3.49 -10.43 -3.95
N VAL A 9 2.43 -9.79 -3.45
CA VAL A 9 2.50 -8.46 -2.85
C VAL A 9 1.74 -8.47 -1.53
N THR A 10 2.16 -7.63 -0.59
CA THR A 10 1.49 -7.48 0.69
C THR A 10 0.81 -6.12 0.75
N ILE A 11 -0.50 -6.12 0.94
CA ILE A 11 -1.26 -4.92 1.23
C ILE A 11 -1.40 -4.78 2.73
N ARG A 12 -0.86 -3.68 3.26
CA ARG A 12 -0.92 -3.27 4.66
C ARG A 12 -2.06 -2.27 4.83
N VAL A 13 -3.23 -2.75 5.23
CA VAL A 13 -4.39 -1.89 5.49
C VAL A 13 -4.20 -1.20 6.83
N ILE A 14 -3.94 0.11 6.81
CA ILE A 14 -3.75 0.91 8.02
C ILE A 14 -5.11 1.42 8.46
N LYS A 15 -5.62 0.88 9.57
CA LYS A 15 -6.91 1.28 10.14
C LYS A 15 -6.81 2.53 10.99
N ASN A 16 -5.69 2.70 11.69
CA ASN A 16 -5.43 3.84 12.54
C ASN A 16 -3.93 4.07 12.66
N PHE A 17 -3.49 5.29 12.40
CA PHE A 17 -2.07 5.66 12.45
C PHE A 17 -1.54 5.78 13.89
N GLU A 18 -2.29 6.44 14.77
CA GLU A 18 -1.88 6.74 16.15
C GLU A 18 -1.73 5.46 17.00
N TYR A 19 -2.69 4.53 16.87
CA TYR A 19 -2.68 3.23 17.54
C TYR A 19 -1.94 2.14 16.74
N ARG A 20 -1.34 2.51 15.60
CA ARG A 20 -0.62 1.60 14.69
C ARG A 20 -1.39 0.33 14.33
N THR A 21 -2.70 0.44 14.14
CA THR A 21 -3.55 -0.72 13.85
C THR A 21 -3.46 -1.05 12.36
N VAL A 22 -2.83 -2.18 12.04
CA VAL A 22 -2.62 -2.64 10.66
C VAL A 22 -3.17 -4.05 10.47
N LYS A 23 -3.74 -4.32 9.29
CA LYS A 23 -4.05 -5.67 8.82
C LYS A 23 -3.33 -5.96 7.50
N ASN A 24 -2.57 -7.04 7.46
CA ASN A 24 -1.85 -7.46 6.26
C ASN A 24 -2.69 -8.41 5.42
N ILE A 25 -2.65 -8.25 4.10
CA ILE A 25 -3.31 -9.10 3.12
C ILE A 25 -2.27 -9.45 2.06
N VAL A 26 -1.98 -10.73 1.91
CA VAL A 26 -1.04 -11.21 0.89
C VAL A 26 -1.84 -11.58 -0.35
N LEU A 27 -1.47 -11.03 -1.49
CA LEU A 27 -2.14 -11.25 -2.77
C LEU A 27 -1.17 -11.85 -3.77
N ARG A 28 -1.68 -12.80 -4.57
CA ARG A 28 -1.00 -13.28 -5.78
C ARG A 28 -1.58 -12.54 -6.98
N VAL A 29 -0.75 -11.80 -7.68
CA VAL A 29 -1.12 -10.89 -8.76
C VAL A 29 -0.14 -10.98 -9.92
N ASN A 30 -0.59 -10.65 -11.13
CA ASN A 30 0.30 -10.38 -12.25
C ASN A 30 0.46 -8.85 -12.37
N LEU A 31 1.68 -8.37 -12.07
CA LEU A 31 1.97 -6.94 -11.97
C LEU A 31 1.94 -6.23 -13.33
N ASP A 32 2.21 -6.98 -14.41
CA ASP A 32 2.29 -6.44 -15.78
C ASP A 32 0.90 -6.26 -16.42
N THR A 33 -0.14 -6.86 -15.85
CA THR A 33 -1.50 -6.85 -16.42
C THR A 33 -2.54 -6.16 -15.54
N LEU A 34 -2.27 -6.03 -14.24
CA LEU A 34 -3.20 -5.42 -13.29
C LEU A 34 -2.88 -3.93 -13.12
N THR A 35 -3.90 -3.11 -13.26
CA THR A 35 -3.82 -1.68 -12.93
C THR A 35 -4.19 -1.45 -11.47
N ILE A 36 -3.82 -0.29 -10.93
CA ILE A 36 -4.15 0.12 -9.56
C ILE A 36 -5.68 0.18 -9.34
N LYS A 37 -6.43 0.51 -10.38
CA LYS A 37 -7.90 0.68 -10.36
C LYS A 37 -8.69 -0.63 -10.21
N ASP A 38 -8.16 -1.75 -10.70
CA ASP A 38 -8.90 -3.02 -10.83
C ASP A 38 -9.06 -3.81 -9.53
N ASN A 39 -8.75 -3.19 -8.40
CA ASN A 39 -8.34 -3.88 -7.20
C ASN A 39 -9.54 -4.32 -6.34
N ALA A 40 -10.25 -5.33 -6.85
CA ALA A 40 -11.40 -5.97 -6.20
C ALA A 40 -11.07 -6.55 -4.81
N ALA A 41 -9.79 -6.81 -4.52
CA ALA A 41 -9.28 -7.31 -3.25
C ALA A 41 -9.56 -6.36 -2.05
N PHE A 42 -9.83 -5.08 -2.31
CA PHE A 42 -10.10 -4.08 -1.27
C PHE A 42 -11.57 -3.98 -0.84
N LYS A 43 -12.50 -4.61 -1.58
CA LYS A 43 -13.95 -4.56 -1.30
C LYS A 43 -14.36 -4.92 0.14
N PRO A 44 -13.74 -5.90 0.83
CA PRO A 44 -14.13 -6.27 2.20
C PRO A 44 -13.84 -5.22 3.28
N TYR A 45 -13.07 -4.17 2.96
CA TYR A 45 -12.59 -3.20 3.95
C TYR A 45 -13.27 -1.82 3.86
N ARG A 46 -14.32 -1.69 3.04
CA ARG A 46 -15.03 -0.44 2.76
C ARG A 46 -15.81 0.19 3.93
N ASN A 47 -15.81 -0.40 5.12
CA ASN A 47 -16.40 0.22 6.32
C ASN A 47 -15.65 1.50 6.75
N VAL A 48 -14.43 1.67 6.25
CA VAL A 48 -13.64 2.90 6.33
C VAL A 48 -13.29 3.31 4.91
N THR A 49 -13.29 4.61 4.63
CA THR A 49 -12.91 5.14 3.31
C THR A 49 -11.40 5.00 3.12
N TYR A 50 -10.94 3.90 2.55
CA TYR A 50 -9.57 3.73 2.11
C TYR A 50 -9.48 4.14 0.64
N ASP A 51 -8.67 5.16 0.35
CA ASP A 51 -8.62 5.84 -0.94
C ASP A 51 -7.20 6.01 -1.47
N THR A 52 -6.18 5.65 -0.67
CA THR A 52 -4.78 5.96 -0.99
C THR A 52 -3.90 4.75 -0.82
N LEU A 53 -3.10 4.47 -1.85
CA LEU A 53 -2.06 3.45 -1.85
C LEU A 53 -0.68 4.13 -1.87
N LYS A 54 0.25 3.59 -1.08
CA LYS A 54 1.63 4.05 -1.02
C LYS A 54 2.59 2.89 -0.82
N ILE A 55 3.65 2.80 -1.59
CA ILE A 55 4.73 1.84 -1.37
C ILE A 55 5.34 2.11 0.02
N HIS A 56 5.32 1.08 0.86
CA HIS A 56 5.93 1.13 2.18
C HIS A 56 7.38 0.64 2.12
N ALA A 57 7.62 -0.48 1.46
CA ALA A 57 8.94 -1.05 1.30
C ALA A 57 8.97 -2.01 0.12
N HIS A 58 10.13 -2.10 -0.54
CA HIS A 58 10.42 -3.20 -1.46
C HIS A 58 11.13 -4.33 -0.71
N ALA A 59 10.94 -5.56 -1.17
CA ALA A 59 11.73 -6.69 -0.70
C ALA A 59 13.22 -6.41 -0.88
N PHE A 60 14.00 -6.75 0.15
CA PHE A 60 15.44 -6.52 0.24
C PHE A 60 15.90 -5.05 0.18
N GLY A 61 14.96 -4.10 0.22
CA GLY A 61 15.26 -2.66 0.34
C GLY A 61 15.62 -2.24 1.77
N THR A 62 16.06 -0.98 1.92
CA THR A 62 16.35 -0.39 3.23
C THR A 62 15.09 -0.38 4.10
N LYS A 63 15.17 -1.01 5.27
CA LYS A 63 14.07 -1.04 6.24
C LYS A 63 13.74 0.39 6.68
N THR A 64 12.47 0.73 6.63
CA THR A 64 11.98 2.03 7.08
C THR A 64 11.99 2.07 8.61
N GLN A 65 12.37 3.22 9.18
CA GLN A 65 12.35 3.40 10.64
C GLN A 65 10.92 3.55 11.18
N ASN A 66 9.97 3.96 10.33
CA ASN A 66 8.58 4.16 10.72
C ASN A 66 7.75 2.89 10.50
N LEU A 67 7.32 2.28 11.60
CA LEU A 67 6.58 1.02 11.58
C LEU A 67 5.16 1.15 11.00
N ILE A 68 4.59 2.35 10.93
CA ILE A 68 3.22 2.55 10.45
C ILE A 68 3.15 3.02 9.00
N ILE A 69 3.82 4.12 8.64
CA ILE A 69 3.83 4.68 7.29
C ILE A 69 5.09 5.54 7.07
N ASN A 70 5.61 5.62 5.85
CA ASN A 70 6.68 6.58 5.53
C ASN A 70 6.07 7.97 5.30
N PHE A 71 6.69 9.01 5.83
CA PHE A 71 6.30 10.40 5.53
C PHE A 71 6.91 10.88 4.22
N GLY A 72 6.44 12.02 3.71
CA GLY A 72 6.90 12.61 2.46
C GLY A 72 6.09 12.18 1.23
N GLU A 73 6.44 12.74 0.07
CA GLU A 73 5.66 12.63 -1.18
C GLU A 73 6.03 11.40 -2.03
N ASP A 74 7.02 10.62 -1.63
CA ASP A 74 7.50 9.49 -2.42
C ASP A 74 6.62 8.24 -2.31
N GLY A 75 6.47 7.52 -3.42
CA GLY A 75 5.89 6.18 -3.46
C GLY A 75 4.36 6.13 -3.41
N PHE A 76 3.66 7.25 -3.58
CA PHE A 76 2.22 7.20 -3.81
C PHE A 76 1.92 6.48 -5.14
N LEU A 77 0.80 5.75 -5.16
CA LEU A 77 0.30 5.01 -6.32
C LEU A 77 -0.98 5.69 -6.81
N ASP A 78 -0.83 6.88 -7.38
CA ASP A 78 -1.89 7.84 -7.68
C ASP A 78 -2.26 7.92 -9.17
N ASN A 79 -1.50 7.25 -10.04
CA ASN A 79 -1.88 7.07 -11.43
C ASN A 79 -2.55 5.71 -11.65
N ASP A 80 -3.88 5.73 -11.63
CA ASP A 80 -4.75 4.56 -11.79
C ASP A 80 -4.64 3.85 -13.15
N GLU A 81 -4.04 4.50 -14.16
CA GLU A 81 -3.86 3.94 -15.51
C GLU A 81 -2.58 3.11 -15.65
N LEU A 82 -1.61 3.29 -14.74
CA LEU A 82 -0.38 2.52 -14.75
C LEU A 82 -0.64 1.09 -14.29
N THR A 83 0.08 0.16 -14.92
CA THR A 83 0.26 -1.17 -14.35
C THR A 83 1.00 -1.08 -13.02
N LEU A 84 0.84 -2.09 -12.16
CA LEU A 84 1.56 -2.13 -10.88
C LEU A 84 3.08 -2.07 -11.10
N THR A 85 3.60 -2.74 -12.13
CA THR A 85 5.03 -2.69 -12.49
C THR A 85 5.47 -1.26 -12.86
N GLU A 86 4.71 -0.56 -13.71
CA GLU A 86 5.03 0.83 -14.12
C GLU A 86 4.94 1.82 -12.96
N ALA A 87 4.04 1.57 -12.01
CA ALA A 87 3.92 2.34 -10.79
C ALA A 87 5.00 2.00 -9.74
N GLY A 88 5.98 1.16 -10.09
CA GLY A 88 7.14 0.82 -9.26
C GLY A 88 6.90 -0.34 -8.28
N VAL A 89 5.77 -1.03 -8.35
CA VAL A 89 5.53 -2.23 -7.53
C VAL A 89 6.35 -3.40 -8.06
N LEU A 90 7.11 -4.03 -7.18
CA LEU A 90 7.94 -5.20 -7.47
C LEU A 90 7.41 -6.43 -6.73
N HIS A 91 7.96 -7.60 -7.05
CA HIS A 91 7.73 -8.82 -6.27
C HIS A 91 8.05 -8.56 -4.78
N GLU A 92 7.17 -9.06 -3.90
CA GLU A 92 7.25 -8.91 -2.45
C GLU A 92 7.27 -7.46 -1.95
N THR A 93 6.69 -6.53 -2.72
CA THR A 93 6.49 -5.15 -2.26
C THR A 93 5.38 -5.10 -1.20
N ASP A 94 5.66 -4.34 -0.14
CA ASP A 94 4.69 -3.93 0.87
C ASP A 94 4.05 -2.61 0.43
N ILE A 95 2.72 -2.61 0.26
CA ILE A 95 1.93 -1.44 -0.12
C ILE A 95 1.01 -1.08 1.04
N SER A 96 1.09 0.15 1.54
CA SER A 96 0.15 0.68 2.52
C SER A 96 -1.13 1.13 1.85
N PHE A 97 -2.28 0.75 2.42
CA PHE A 97 -3.61 1.19 1.99
C PHE A 97 -4.31 1.90 3.15
N PHE A 98 -4.68 3.16 2.95
CA PHE A 98 -5.15 4.04 4.01
C PHE A 98 -6.07 5.17 3.51
N ASN A 99 -6.57 5.98 4.44
CA ASN A 99 -7.33 7.20 4.14
C ASN A 99 -6.40 8.41 4.08
N ILE A 100 -6.42 9.18 2.98
CA ILE A 100 -5.53 10.34 2.79
C ILE A 100 -5.71 11.42 3.87
N LYS A 101 -6.94 11.66 4.32
CA LYS A 101 -7.22 12.71 5.32
C LYS A 101 -6.61 12.33 6.66
N ALA A 102 -6.82 11.10 7.11
CA ALA A 102 -6.21 10.57 8.33
C ALA A 102 -4.68 10.58 8.26
N TYR A 103 -4.10 10.25 7.09
CA TYR A 103 -2.64 10.37 6.89
C TYR A 103 -2.16 11.82 7.06
N LYS A 104 -2.79 12.78 6.38
CA LYS A 104 -2.41 14.20 6.44
C LYS A 104 -2.59 14.80 7.84
N GLU A 105 -3.59 14.35 8.60
CA GLU A 105 -3.76 14.73 10.00
C GLU A 105 -2.64 14.16 10.88
N TYR A 106 -2.32 12.89 10.71
CA TYR A 106 -1.23 12.23 11.44
C TYR A 106 0.15 12.81 11.08
N GLU A 107 0.40 13.15 9.82
CA GLU A 107 1.66 13.76 9.36
C GLU A 107 1.92 15.13 10.01
N LYS A 108 0.86 15.93 10.25
CA LYS A 108 0.96 17.22 10.94
C LYS A 108 1.28 17.11 12.43
N ASN A 109 0.82 16.03 13.07
CA ASN A 109 1.03 15.79 14.50
C ASN A 109 1.21 14.29 14.76
N PRO A 110 2.40 13.73 14.50
CA PRO A 110 2.65 12.30 14.60
C PRO A 110 2.75 11.90 16.08
N GLN A 111 1.62 11.53 16.67
CA GLN A 111 1.54 11.06 18.05
C GLN A 111 1.17 9.58 18.09
N MET A 112 1.97 8.81 18.83
CA MET A 112 1.65 7.42 19.13
C MET A 112 0.74 7.37 20.35
N LYS A 113 -0.41 6.71 20.21
CA LYS A 113 -1.32 6.39 21.30
C LYS A 113 -1.18 4.92 21.66
N TRP A 114 -1.38 4.61 22.92
CA TRP A 114 -1.29 3.26 23.50
C TRP A 114 -2.66 2.81 24.00
#